data_AF-A0A7C5BQJ0-F1
#
_entry.id   AF-A0A7C5BQJ0-F1
#
_cell.length_a   1.000
_cell.length_b   1.000
_cell.length_c   1.000
_cell.angle_alpha   90.00
_cell.angle_beta   90.00
_cell.angle_gamma   90.00
#
_symmetry.space_group_name_H-M   'P 1'
#
loop_
_entity.id
_entity.type
_entity.pdbx_description
1 polymer ?
#
loop_
_entity_poly.entity_id
_entity_poly.type
_entity_poly.pdbx_seq_one_letter_code
_entity_poly.pdbx_strand_id
1 'polypeptide(L)' 'DEPTNHMDMESIESLNMALGRYEGTLFFVSHDREFVSSLATRIFDMTADGIVDFKGSYEEYLASQGIN' A
#
# COMPACT_ATOMS: atom_id res chain seq x y z
N ASP A 1 0.98 -28.33 -1.60
CA ASP A 1 -0.20 -28.21 -0.73
C ASP A 1 0.34 -28.03 0.68
N GLU A 2 0.58 -26.78 1.05
CA GLU A 2 1.07 -26.42 2.39
C GLU A 2 -0.02 -25.59 3.08
N PRO A 3 -0.45 -25.97 4.29
CA PRO A 3 -1.56 -25.34 4.99
C PRO A 3 -1.29 -23.89 5.39
N THR A 4 -0.01 -23.47 5.42
CA THR A 4 0.44 -22.13 5.84
C THR A 4 0.09 -21.03 4.84
N ASN A 5 0.16 -21.33 3.52
CA ASN A 5 -0.13 -20.34 2.47
C ASN A 5 -1.61 -19.91 2.44
N HIS A 6 -2.50 -20.78 2.93
CA HIS A 6 -3.93 -20.49 3.01
C HIS A 6 -4.27 -19.62 4.22
N MET A 7 -3.55 -19.78 5.34
CA MET A 7 -3.72 -18.95 6.53
C MET A 7 -3.26 -17.51 6.31
N ASP A 8 -2.17 -17.31 5.57
CA ASP A 8 -1.71 -15.96 5.19
C ASP A 8 -2.70 -15.29 4.23
N MET A 9 -3.28 -16.05 3.29
CA MET A 9 -4.28 -15.54 2.35
C MET A 9 -5.58 -15.13 3.07
N GLU A 10 -6.12 -15.96 3.96
CA GLU A 10 -7.30 -15.60 4.79
C GLU A 10 -7.02 -14.40 5.70
N SER A 11 -5.80 -14.29 6.24
CA SER A 11 -5.39 -13.17 7.10
C SER A 11 -5.26 -11.87 6.31
N ILE A 12 -4.71 -11.92 5.09
CA ILE A 12 -4.62 -10.77 4.18
C ILE A 12 -6.01 -10.34 3.69
N GLU A 13 -6.90 -11.28 3.34
CA GLU A 13 -8.28 -10.96 2.97
C GLU A 13 -9.06 -10.34 4.13
N SER A 14 -8.91 -10.89 5.35
CA SER A 14 -9.52 -10.34 6.55
C SER A 14 -9.00 -8.94 6.88
N LEU A 15 -7.69 -8.71 6.69
CA LEU A 15 -7.07 -7.39 6.83
C LEU A 15 -7.59 -6.41 5.78
N ASN A 16 -7.66 -6.81 4.51
CA ASN A 16 -8.20 -5.98 3.43
C ASN A 16 -9.68 -5.62 3.66
N MET A 17 -10.51 -6.57 4.09
CA MET A 17 -11.91 -6.30 4.44
C MET A 17 -12.05 -5.37 5.64
N ALA A 18 -11.21 -5.54 6.67
CA ALA A 18 -11.20 -4.67 7.83
C ALA A 18 -10.75 -3.24 7.46
N LEU A 19 -9.70 -3.11 6.65
CA LEU A 19 -9.16 -1.84 6.19
C LEU A 19 -10.09 -1.12 5.21
N GLY A 20 -10.77 -1.84 4.31
CA GLY A 20 -11.78 -1.25 3.42
C GLY A 20 -13.02 -0.71 4.14
N ARG A 21 -13.28 -1.16 5.38
CA ARG A 21 -14.35 -0.68 6.25
C ARG A 21 -13.87 0.23 7.39
N TYR A 22 -12.56 0.46 7.46
CA TYR A 22 -11.97 1.27 8.52
C TYR A 22 -12.11 2.76 8.14
N GLU A 23 -12.96 3.49 8.85
CA GLU A 23 -13.15 4.93 8.65
C GLU A 23 -11.97 5.78 9.17
N GLY A 24 -10.96 5.15 9.77
CA GLY A 24 -9.76 5.82 10.28
C GLY A 24 -8.64 5.92 9.24
N THR A 25 -7.59 6.67 9.57
CA THR A 25 -6.39 6.75 8.74
C THR A 25 -5.43 5.61 9.08
N LEU A 26 -5.05 4.82 8.07
CA LEU A 26 -4.00 3.81 8.19
C LEU A 26 -2.66 4.38 7.70
N PHE A 27 -1.63 4.27 8.53
CA PHE A 27 -0.24 4.51 8.13
C PHE A 27 0.50 3.18 8.14
N PHE A 28 1.11 2.84 7.02
CA PHE A 28 1.88 1.61 6.88
C PHE A 28 3.13 1.84 6.03
N VAL A 29 4.14 1.01 6.26
CA VAL A 29 5.37 0.96 5.48
C VAL A 29 5.54 -0.48 5.01
N SER A 30 5.70 -0.68 3.71
CA SER A 30 5.87 -2.00 3.12
C SER A 30 6.90 -1.97 2.00
N HIS A 31 7.59 -3.09 1.83
CA HIS A 31 8.45 -3.34 0.68
C HIS A 31 7.71 -4.05 -0.47
N ASP A 32 6.49 -4.52 -0.21
CA ASP A 32 5.64 -5.16 -1.21
C ASP A 32 4.88 -4.11 -2.02
N ARG A 33 5.20 -4.04 -3.32
CA ARG A 33 4.62 -3.06 -4.25
C ARG A 33 3.14 -3.33 -4.54
N GLU A 34 2.71 -4.59 -4.59
CA GLU A 34 1.30 -4.96 -4.83
C GLU A 34 0.45 -4.54 -3.63
N PHE A 35 0.96 -4.76 -2.42
CA PHE A 35 0.31 -4.31 -1.18
C PHE A 35 0.19 -2.79 -1.11
N VAL A 36 1.25 -2.05 -1.43
CA VAL A 36 1.22 -0.58 -1.46
C VAL A 36 0.26 -0.08 -2.54
N SER A 37 0.28 -0.65 -3.75
CA SER A 37 -0.60 -0.21 -4.85
C SER A 37 -2.09 -0.44 -4.55
N SER A 38 -2.43 -1.55 -3.89
CA SER A 38 -3.80 -1.93 -3.60
C SER A 38 -4.46 -1.13 -2.46
N LEU A 39 -3.69 -0.59 -1.51
CA LEU A 39 -4.22 0.07 -0.31
C LEU A 39 -3.83 1.54 -0.17
N ALA A 40 -2.71 1.98 -0.75
CA ALA A 40 -2.24 3.35 -0.56
C ALA A 40 -3.07 4.36 -1.36
N THR A 41 -3.61 5.35 -0.66
CA THR A 41 -4.35 6.49 -1.24
C THR A 41 -3.55 7.80 -1.17
N ARG A 42 -2.38 7.75 -0.54
CA ARG A 42 -1.43 8.85 -0.38
C ARG A 42 -0.04 8.26 -0.17
N ILE A 43 0.94 8.79 -0.88
CA ILE A 43 2.33 8.39 -0.81
C ILE A 43 3.13 9.51 -0.14
N PHE A 44 3.90 9.13 0.88
CA PHE A 44 4.95 9.97 1.42
C PHE A 44 6.29 9.40 0.97
N ASP A 45 6.97 10.10 0.07
CA ASP A 45 8.31 9.71 -0.36
C ASP A 45 9.36 10.55 0.38
N MET A 46 10.37 9.88 0.93
CA MET A 46 11.45 10.52 1.67
C MET A 46 12.67 10.59 0.75
N THR A 47 12.88 11.76 0.15
CA THR A 47 14.02 12.02 -0.74
C THR A 47 15.13 12.76 0.01
N ALA A 48 16.30 12.86 -0.62
CA ALA A 48 17.42 13.63 -0.08
C ALA A 48 17.10 15.13 0.09
N ASP A 49 16.15 15.65 -0.70
CA ASP A 49 15.75 17.05 -0.71
C ASP A 49 14.56 17.35 0.23
N GLY A 50 13.92 16.32 0.79
CA GLY A 50 12.82 16.45 1.73
C GLY A 50 11.76 15.36 1.61
N ILE A 51 10.58 15.62 2.17
CA ILE A 51 9.43 14.70 2.07
C ILE A 51 8.51 15.19 0.95
N VAL A 52 8.26 14.32 -0.02
CA VAL A 52 7.25 14.50 -1.05
C VAL A 52 5.94 13.94 -0.54
N ASP A 53 4.91 14.78 -0.53
CA ASP A 53 3.54 14.40 -0.17
C ASP A 53 2.67 14.30 -1.42
N PHE A 54 2.39 13.08 -1.87
CA PHE A 54 1.59 12.81 -3.06
C PHE A 54 0.23 12.21 -2.68
N LYS A 55 -0.85 12.87 -3.09
CA LYS A 55 -2.22 12.36 -2.90
C LYS A 55 -2.67 11.63 -4.16
N GLY A 56 -2.81 10.32 -4.05
CA GLY A 56 -3.10 9.43 -5.16
C GLY A 56 -2.58 8.03 -4.89
N SER A 57 -2.85 7.13 -5.83
CA SER A 57 -2.36 5.75 -5.75
C SER A 57 -0.85 5.67 -5.99
N TYR A 58 -0.27 4.52 -5.68
CA TYR A 58 1.14 4.27 -5.97
C TYR A 58 1.45 4.28 -7.48
N GLU A 59 0.54 3.82 -8.33
CA GLU A 59 0.70 3.87 -9.78
C GLU A 59 0.71 5.32 -10.31
N GLU A 60 -0.22 6.15 -9.82
CA GLU A 60 -0.24 7.58 -10.15
C GLU A 60 1.03 8.28 -9.70
N TYR A 61 1.57 7.88 -8.54
CA TYR A 61 2.86 8.37 -8.06
C TYR A 61 4.00 8.00 -9.02
N LEU A 62 4.12 6.72 -9.40
CA LEU A 62 5.17 6.27 -10.33
C LEU A 62 5.07 6.96 -11.70
N ALA A 63 3.85 7.11 -12.23
CA ALA A 63 3.60 7.84 -13.46
C ALA A 63 4.02 9.32 -13.33
N SER A 64 3.79 9.96 -12.18
CA SER A 64 4.25 11.34 -11.92
C SER A 64 5.77 11.46 -11.88
N GLN A 65 6.48 10.39 -11.51
CA GLN A 65 7.94 10.32 -11.52
C GLN A 65 8.52 9.95 -12.90
N GLY A 66 7.67 9.64 -13.89
CA GLY A 66 8.10 9.20 -15.22
C GLY A 66 8.68 7.79 -15.24
N ILE A 67 8.37 6.97 -14.24
CA ILE A 67 8.80 5.58 -14.13
C ILE A 67 7.62 4.71 -14.62
N ASN A 68 7.81 4.01 -15.74
CA ASN A 68 6.83 3.12 -16.36
C ASN A 68 7.28 1.66 -16.23
#